data_AF-A0A7S0BX12-F1
#
_entry.id   AF-A0A7S0BX12-F1
#
_cell.length_a   1.000
_cell.length_b   1.000
_cell.length_c   1.000
_cell.angle_alpha   90.00
_cell.angle_beta   90.00
_cell.angle_gamma   90.00
#
_symmetry.space_group_name_H-M   'P 1'
#
loop_
_entity.id
_entity.type
_entity.pdbx_description
1 polymer ?
#
loop_
_entity_poly.entity_id
_entity_poly.type
_entity_poly.pdbx_seq_one_letter_code
_entity_poly.pdbx_strand_id
1 'polypeptide(L)'
;DAAEEVKPSLTFFGDLIGTDALNAGLCEVPCRQLESGLVCVTMRVNGVDIPLLLDTGSPITVLNAAAATAAGIVMPGSDEPDENKLNPFAKAARMAKEAIEDAQLMASGEVALIGGENGPIPLRKIPEKALIALGDAELGMGRPYVGDIPSLALLDGLGAGAGPAAILGTDVLRQRTKLLLRDGKVYV
;
A
#
# COMPACT_ATOMS: atom_id res chain seq x y z
N ASP A 1 -21.91 31.94 -0.83
CA ASP A 1 -20.98 31.18 0.02
C ASP A 1 -20.38 30.03 -0.73
N ALA A 2 -19.13 30.21 -1.18
CA ALA A 2 -18.32 29.14 -1.76
C ALA A 2 -17.65 28.42 -0.59
N ALA A 3 -17.91 27.12 -0.45
CA ALA A 3 -17.19 26.29 0.50
C ALA A 3 -15.70 26.32 0.14
N GLU A 4 -14.88 26.78 1.08
CA GLU A 4 -13.43 26.86 0.91
C GLU A 4 -12.90 25.43 0.71
N GLU A 5 -12.27 25.19 -0.45
CA GLU A 5 -11.75 23.86 -0.82
C GLU A 5 -10.57 23.53 0.09
N VAL A 6 -10.82 22.72 1.13
CA VAL A 6 -9.80 22.37 2.12
C VAL A 6 -8.80 21.40 1.49
N LYS A 7 -7.62 21.93 1.17
CA LYS A 7 -6.52 21.14 0.58
C LYS A 7 -5.96 20.15 1.60
N PRO A 8 -5.60 18.92 1.17
CA PRO A 8 -4.91 17.97 2.03
C PRO A 8 -3.57 18.54 2.52
N SER A 9 -3.30 18.43 3.82
CA SER A 9 -2.04 18.87 4.42
C SER A 9 -1.55 17.87 5.46
N LEU A 10 -0.26 17.56 5.42
CA LEU A 10 0.44 16.78 6.45
C LEU A 10 1.28 17.74 7.30
N THR A 11 1.12 17.74 8.62
CA THR A 11 1.86 18.64 9.53
C THR A 11 2.48 17.83 10.67
N PHE A 12 3.79 18.00 10.89
CA PHE A 12 4.54 17.38 11.97
C PHE A 12 4.80 18.41 13.07
N PHE A 13 4.53 18.06 14.33
CA PHE A 13 4.78 18.93 15.49
C PHE A 13 5.91 18.36 16.34
N GLY A 14 6.92 19.18 16.63
CA GLY A 14 8.07 18.82 17.48
C GLY A 14 7.94 19.25 18.94
N ASP A 15 7.01 20.15 19.26
CA ASP A 15 6.67 20.56 20.64
C ASP A 15 5.15 20.41 20.84
N LEU A 16 4.77 19.75 21.93
CA LEU A 16 3.47 19.08 22.10
C LEU A 16 2.47 19.89 22.96
N ILE A 17 2.93 20.95 23.62
CA ILE A 17 2.10 21.77 24.51
C ILE A 17 1.06 22.55 23.69
N GLY A 18 -0.23 22.39 24.01
CA GLY A 18 -1.34 23.15 23.41
C GLY A 18 -1.89 22.60 22.09
N THR A 19 -1.48 21.39 21.68
CA THR A 19 -1.87 20.77 20.40
C THR A 19 -3.16 19.95 20.47
N ASP A 20 -3.83 19.86 21.63
CA ASP A 20 -5.04 19.04 21.81
C ASP A 20 -6.20 19.45 20.90
N ALA A 21 -6.28 20.73 20.56
CA ALA A 21 -7.25 21.24 19.58
C ALA A 21 -7.07 20.64 18.18
N LEU A 22 -5.89 20.11 17.83
CA LEU A 22 -5.62 19.48 16.54
C LEU A 22 -6.33 18.14 16.38
N ASN A 23 -6.63 17.46 17.50
CA ASN A 23 -7.35 16.18 17.50
C ASN A 23 -8.87 16.38 17.41
N ALA A 24 -9.37 17.63 17.49
CA ALA A 24 -10.79 17.91 17.51
C ALA A 24 -11.46 17.41 16.22
N GLY A 25 -12.39 16.47 16.36
CA GLY A 25 -13.12 15.86 15.25
C GLY A 25 -12.38 14.75 14.51
N LEU A 26 -11.22 14.31 15.00
CA LEU A 26 -10.52 13.12 14.51
C LEU A 26 -10.82 11.91 15.40
N CYS A 27 -10.84 10.71 14.83
CA CYS A 27 -10.93 9.47 15.59
C CYS A 27 -9.55 8.84 15.78
N GLU A 28 -9.30 8.31 16.97
CA GLU A 28 -8.08 7.55 17.26
C GLU A 28 -8.18 6.17 16.59
N VAL A 29 -7.17 5.82 15.78
CA VAL A 29 -7.01 4.50 15.17
C VAL A 29 -6.01 3.71 16.01
N PRO A 30 -6.37 2.52 16.51
CA PRO A 30 -5.44 1.66 17.20
C PRO A 30 -4.22 1.35 16.34
N CYS A 31 -3.02 1.55 16.92
CA CYS A 31 -1.76 1.26 16.27
C CYS A 31 -0.78 0.59 17.23
N ARG A 32 0.20 -0.11 16.65
CA ARG A 32 1.33 -0.70 17.37
C ARG A 32 2.61 -0.12 16.80
N GLN A 33 3.51 0.34 17.65
CA GLN A 33 4.87 0.64 17.24
C GLN A 33 5.69 -0.65 17.25
N LEU A 34 6.36 -0.95 16.14
CA LEU A 34 7.27 -2.10 16.01
C LEU A 34 8.61 -1.79 16.69
N GLU A 35 9.44 -2.81 16.93
CA GLU A 35 10.79 -2.62 17.50
C GLU A 35 11.68 -1.71 16.64
N SER A 36 11.43 -1.67 15.33
CA SER A 36 12.07 -0.76 14.38
C SER A 36 11.66 0.72 14.55
N GLY A 37 10.67 1.00 15.39
CA GLY A 37 10.07 2.32 15.55
C GLY A 37 8.99 2.66 14.52
N LEU A 38 8.77 1.79 13.52
CA LEU A 38 7.73 1.97 12.51
C LEU A 38 6.33 1.77 13.12
N VAL A 39 5.35 2.50 12.58
CA VAL A 39 3.96 2.47 13.05
C VAL A 39 3.15 1.51 12.20
N CYS A 40 2.58 0.49 12.85
CA CYS A 40 1.68 -0.47 12.26
C CYS A 40 0.23 -0.15 12.64
N VAL A 41 -0.65 -0.07 11.64
CA VAL A 41 -2.10 0.19 11.79
C VAL A 41 -2.90 -0.83 11.02
N THR A 42 -4.19 -0.97 11.36
CA THR A 42 -5.12 -1.78 10.57
C THR A 42 -5.80 -0.91 9.52
N MET A 43 -5.63 -1.28 8.26
CA MET A 43 -6.36 -0.73 7.13
C MET A 43 -7.45 -1.67 6.71
N ARG A 44 -8.57 -1.13 6.25
CA ARG A 44 -9.64 -1.91 5.64
C ARG A 44 -9.66 -1.66 4.14
N VAL A 45 -9.54 -2.74 3.35
CA VAL A 45 -9.64 -2.70 1.88
C VAL A 45 -10.80 -3.58 1.46
N ASN A 46 -11.78 -3.01 0.77
CA ASN A 46 -13.01 -3.72 0.37
C ASN A 46 -13.68 -4.48 1.55
N GLY A 47 -13.61 -3.92 2.76
CA GLY A 47 -14.18 -4.55 3.96
C GLY A 47 -13.25 -5.53 4.71
N VAL A 48 -12.04 -5.80 4.20
CA VAL A 48 -11.08 -6.74 4.81
C VAL A 48 -10.00 -6.00 5.57
N ASP A 49 -9.82 -6.37 6.84
CA ASP A 49 -8.82 -5.79 7.72
C ASP A 49 -7.42 -6.36 7.40
N ILE A 50 -6.46 -5.47 7.15
CA ILE A 50 -5.10 -5.76 6.70
C ILE A 50 -4.13 -4.98 7.60
N PRO A 51 -3.19 -5.66 8.28
CA PRO A 51 -2.13 -4.98 9.01
C PRO A 51 -1.18 -4.30 8.04
N LEU A 52 -0.81 -3.04 8.29
CA LEU A 52 0.04 -2.27 7.38
C LEU A 52 1.01 -1.34 8.10
N LEU A 53 2.06 -0.93 7.36
CA LEU A 53 2.95 0.16 7.76
C LEU A 53 2.45 1.49 7.26
N LEU A 54 2.30 2.44 8.19
CA LEU A 54 2.07 3.84 7.84
C LEU A 54 3.41 4.44 7.36
N ASP A 55 3.54 4.69 6.07
CA ASP A 55 4.79 5.14 5.46
C ASP A 55 4.61 6.41 4.64
N THR A 56 4.88 7.55 5.26
CA THR A 56 4.86 8.86 4.59
C THR A 56 6.02 9.06 3.61
N GLY A 57 7.04 8.19 3.65
CA GLY A 57 8.16 8.18 2.72
C GLY A 57 7.85 7.44 1.41
N SER A 58 6.81 6.60 1.40
CA SER A 58 6.40 5.88 0.20
C SER A 58 5.47 6.72 -0.69
N PRO A 59 5.77 6.89 -1.99
CA PRO A 59 4.88 7.56 -2.92
C PRO A 59 3.64 6.73 -3.29
N ILE A 60 3.66 5.42 -3.05
CA ILE A 60 2.63 4.47 -3.49
C ILE A 60 2.19 3.55 -2.35
N THR A 61 0.91 3.20 -2.37
CA THR A 61 0.33 2.19 -1.48
C THR A 61 0.52 0.81 -2.11
N VAL A 62 0.97 -0.16 -1.31
CA VAL A 62 1.26 -1.52 -1.79
C VAL A 62 0.62 -2.56 -0.88
N LEU A 63 0.03 -3.59 -1.47
CA LEU A 63 -0.44 -4.80 -0.80
C LEU A 63 0.45 -5.98 -1.23
N ASN A 64 0.70 -6.92 -0.32
CA ASN A 64 1.20 -8.22 -0.77
C ASN A 64 0.09 -9.02 -1.48
N ALA A 65 0.49 -10.04 -2.22
CA ALA A 65 -0.44 -10.86 -3.02
C ALA A 65 -1.53 -11.54 -2.15
N ALA A 66 -1.17 -11.99 -0.95
CA ALA A 66 -2.11 -12.65 -0.04
C ALA A 66 -3.20 -11.69 0.47
N ALA A 67 -2.83 -10.47 0.86
CA ALA A 67 -3.75 -9.43 1.31
C ALA A 67 -4.66 -8.93 0.18
N ALA A 68 -4.11 -8.77 -1.03
CA ALA A 68 -4.90 -8.43 -2.21
C ALA A 68 -5.95 -9.51 -2.50
N THR A 69 -5.54 -10.79 -2.49
CA THR A 69 -6.45 -11.93 -2.68
C THR A 69 -7.54 -11.98 -1.60
N ALA A 70 -7.17 -11.78 -0.34
CA ALA A 70 -8.11 -11.74 0.78
C ALA A 70 -9.13 -10.61 0.62
N ALA A 71 -8.72 -9.44 0.11
CA ALA A 71 -9.57 -8.29 -0.20
C ALA A 71 -10.41 -8.44 -1.50
N GLY A 72 -10.40 -9.62 -2.13
CA GLY A 72 -11.15 -9.91 -3.36
C GLY A 72 -10.61 -9.19 -4.60
N ILE A 73 -9.35 -8.76 -4.58
CA ILE A 73 -8.70 -8.10 -5.72
C ILE A 73 -8.16 -9.17 -6.67
N VAL A 74 -8.68 -9.17 -7.90
CA VAL A 74 -8.21 -10.05 -8.97
C VAL A 74 -7.15 -9.34 -9.80
N MET A 75 -5.94 -9.90 -9.85
CA MET A 75 -4.85 -9.36 -10.66
C MET A 75 -4.86 -9.99 -12.07
N PRO A 76 -4.73 -9.20 -13.14
CA PRO A 76 -4.63 -9.75 -14.49
C PRO A 76 -3.35 -10.58 -14.64
N GLY A 77 -3.47 -11.79 -15.22
CA GLY A 77 -2.34 -12.68 -15.48
C GLY A 77 -1.94 -13.61 -14.32
N SER A 78 -2.80 -13.81 -13.31
CA SER A 78 -2.58 -14.78 -12.23
C SER A 78 -2.76 -16.25 -12.64
N ASP A 79 -3.07 -16.52 -13.91
CA ASP A 79 -3.09 -17.89 -14.44
C ASP A 79 -1.65 -18.36 -14.64
N GLU A 80 -1.13 -19.19 -13.72
CA GLU A 80 0.17 -19.84 -13.93
C GLU A 80 0.11 -20.72 -15.19
N PRO A 81 0.92 -20.43 -16.23
CA PRO A 81 0.94 -21.26 -17.42
C PRO A 81 1.71 -22.56 -17.12
N ASP A 82 1.13 -23.69 -17.52
CA ASP A 82 1.73 -25.03 -17.46
C ASP A 82 3.07 -25.04 -18.23
N GLU A 83 4.19 -24.84 -17.52
CA GLU A 83 5.53 -24.62 -18.08
C GLU A 83 6.06 -25.81 -18.89
N ASN A 84 5.44 -26.98 -18.76
CA ASN A 84 5.92 -28.23 -19.34
C ASN A 84 5.60 -28.43 -20.84
N LYS A 85 4.99 -27.46 -21.54
CA LYS A 85 4.55 -27.64 -22.95
C LYS A 85 5.15 -26.68 -23.98
N LEU A 86 6.04 -25.77 -23.59
CA LEU A 86 6.57 -24.74 -24.52
C LEU A 86 7.97 -25.06 -25.01
N ASN A 87 8.16 -25.03 -26.33
CA ASN A 87 9.48 -25.19 -26.95
C ASN A 87 10.36 -23.93 -26.71
N PRO A 88 11.70 -24.03 -26.85
CA PRO A 88 12.62 -22.93 -26.51
C PRO A 88 12.37 -21.63 -27.29
N PHE A 89 11.91 -21.72 -28.54
CA PHE A 89 11.60 -20.56 -29.37
C PHE A 89 10.28 -19.88 -28.96
N ALA A 90 9.27 -20.67 -28.60
CA ALA A 90 8.02 -20.15 -28.05
C ALA A 90 8.27 -19.48 -26.68
N LYS A 91 9.18 -20.03 -25.87
CA LYS A 91 9.63 -19.39 -24.63
C LYS A 91 10.32 -18.05 -24.90
N ALA A 92 11.23 -17.98 -25.88
CA ALA A 92 11.91 -16.74 -26.25
C ALA A 92 10.93 -15.68 -26.81
N ALA A 93 10.02 -16.06 -27.69
CA ALA A 93 9.00 -15.16 -28.23
C ALA A 93 8.03 -14.66 -27.14
N ARG A 94 7.65 -15.53 -26.20
CA ARG A 94 6.84 -15.17 -25.04
C ARG A 94 7.57 -14.17 -24.13
N MET A 95 8.82 -14.45 -23.79
CA MET A 95 9.66 -13.53 -22.99
C MET A 95 9.83 -12.17 -23.66
N ALA A 96 10.04 -12.14 -24.98
CA ALA A 96 10.13 -10.87 -25.71
C ALA A 96 8.80 -10.11 -25.70
N LYS A 97 7.67 -10.81 -25.83
CA LYS A 97 6.34 -10.21 -25.76
C LYS A 97 6.02 -9.68 -24.36
N GLU A 98 6.26 -10.49 -23.33
CA GLU A 98 6.12 -10.10 -21.92
C GLU A 98 7.00 -8.88 -21.61
N ALA A 99 8.24 -8.84 -22.09
CA ALA A 99 9.13 -7.69 -21.90
C ALA A 99 8.61 -6.41 -22.58
N ILE A 100 8.02 -6.52 -23.78
CA ILE A 100 7.41 -5.37 -24.47
C ILE A 100 6.15 -4.90 -23.73
N GLU A 101 5.29 -5.82 -23.30
CA GLU A 101 4.07 -5.53 -22.56
C GLU A 101 4.38 -4.89 -21.20
N ASP A 102 5.33 -5.45 -20.44
CA ASP A 102 5.77 -4.88 -19.17
C ASP A 102 6.41 -3.51 -19.37
N ALA A 103 7.19 -3.28 -20.44
CA ALA A 103 7.72 -1.95 -20.76
C ALA A 103 6.61 -0.92 -21.05
N GLN A 104 5.55 -1.33 -21.75
CA GLN A 104 4.38 -0.48 -21.99
C GLN A 104 3.61 -0.19 -20.69
N LEU A 105 3.41 -1.20 -19.85
CA LEU A 105 2.73 -1.05 -18.56
C LEU A 105 3.55 -0.20 -17.57
N MET A 106 4.87 -0.27 -17.62
CA MET A 106 5.75 0.64 -16.87
C MET A 106 5.59 2.08 -17.37
N ALA A 107 5.56 2.30 -18.69
CA ALA A 107 5.36 3.62 -19.27
C ALA A 107 3.99 4.23 -18.90
N SER A 108 2.96 3.41 -18.74
CA SER A 108 1.63 3.86 -18.30
C SER A 108 1.49 4.01 -16.77
N GLY A 109 2.50 3.59 -15.99
CA GLY A 109 2.43 3.58 -14.53
C GLY A 109 1.49 2.51 -13.96
N GLU A 110 1.22 1.45 -14.73
CA GLU A 110 0.48 0.26 -14.28
C GLU A 110 1.41 -0.79 -13.67
N VAL A 111 2.72 -0.71 -13.97
CA VAL A 111 3.78 -1.46 -13.29
C VAL A 111 4.76 -0.47 -12.68
N ALA A 112 5.12 -0.66 -11.41
CA ALA A 112 6.21 0.02 -10.75
C ALA A 112 7.34 -0.98 -10.46
N LEU A 113 8.60 -0.55 -10.58
CA LEU A 113 9.75 -1.35 -10.16
C LEU A 113 10.28 -0.80 -8.84
N ILE A 114 10.40 -1.65 -7.83
CA ILE A 114 11.08 -1.32 -6.58
C ILE A 114 12.44 -2.04 -6.52
N GLY A 115 13.38 -1.48 -5.76
CA GLY A 115 14.66 -2.15 -5.52
C GLY A 115 14.50 -3.38 -4.64
N GLY A 116 15.05 -4.52 -5.06
CA GLY A 116 15.15 -5.74 -4.27
C GLY A 116 16.60 -6.23 -4.20
N GLU A 117 16.88 -7.12 -3.23
CA GLU A 117 18.21 -7.71 -3.02
C GLU A 117 18.74 -8.44 -4.25
N ASN A 118 17.84 -9.10 -5.00
CA ASN A 118 18.16 -9.90 -6.19
C ASN A 118 17.79 -9.17 -7.51
N GLY A 119 17.63 -7.85 -7.47
CA GLY A 119 17.23 -7.03 -8.62
C GLY A 119 15.86 -6.37 -8.45
N PRO A 120 15.35 -5.70 -9.49
CA PRO A 120 14.10 -4.96 -9.43
C PRO A 120 12.91 -5.91 -9.26
N ILE A 121 12.00 -5.55 -8.36
CA ILE A 121 10.77 -6.29 -8.09
C ILE A 121 9.60 -5.54 -8.74
N PRO A 122 8.83 -6.19 -9.63
CA PRO A 122 7.66 -5.56 -10.23
C PRO A 122 6.48 -5.56 -9.27
N LEU A 123 5.87 -4.40 -9.11
CA LEU A 123 4.59 -4.21 -8.46
C LEU A 123 3.56 -3.86 -9.52
N ARG A 124 2.42 -4.54 -9.54
CA ARG A 124 1.34 -4.33 -10.52
C ARG A 124 0.21 -3.56 -9.88
N LYS A 125 -0.24 -2.48 -10.51
CA LYS A 125 -1.35 -1.68 -10.02
C LYS A 125 -2.66 -2.45 -10.15
N ILE A 126 -3.54 -2.34 -9.17
CA ILE A 126 -4.85 -2.99 -9.25
C ILE A 126 -5.69 -2.34 -10.38
N PRO A 127 -6.48 -3.14 -11.12
CA PRO A 127 -7.22 -2.63 -12.28
C PRO A 127 -8.32 -1.64 -11.88
N GLU A 128 -9.05 -1.95 -10.80
CA GLU A 128 -10.17 -1.15 -10.32
C GLU A 128 -9.82 -0.39 -9.06
N LYS A 129 -10.56 0.69 -8.75
CA LYS A 129 -10.35 1.40 -7.49
C LYS A 129 -10.90 0.58 -6.33
N ALA A 130 -10.14 0.45 -5.26
CA ALA A 130 -10.57 -0.14 -4.00
C ALA A 130 -10.90 0.95 -2.97
N LEU A 131 -11.92 0.71 -2.14
CA LEU A 131 -12.21 1.55 -0.98
C LEU A 131 -11.18 1.26 0.11
N ILE A 132 -10.57 2.33 0.63
CA ILE A 132 -9.52 2.25 1.65
C ILE A 132 -9.93 3.07 2.87
N ALA A 133 -9.84 2.44 4.04
CA ALA A 133 -10.09 3.07 5.34
C ALA A 133 -8.99 2.74 6.35
N LEU A 134 -8.79 3.61 7.34
CA LEU A 134 -8.00 3.34 8.54
C LEU A 134 -8.94 3.24 9.74
N GLY A 135 -9.03 2.07 10.36
CA GLY A 135 -10.11 1.78 11.30
C GLY A 135 -11.48 2.00 10.64
N ASP A 136 -12.30 2.87 11.22
CA ASP A 136 -13.62 3.23 10.70
C ASP A 136 -13.63 4.52 9.87
N ALA A 137 -12.47 5.16 9.67
CA ALA A 137 -12.36 6.37 8.86
C ALA A 137 -12.00 6.05 7.42
N GLU A 138 -12.90 6.35 6.50
CA GLU A 138 -12.64 6.27 5.06
C GLU A 138 -11.59 7.30 4.64
N LEU A 139 -10.51 6.82 4.01
CA LEU A 139 -9.49 7.67 3.41
C LEU A 139 -9.85 8.06 1.98
N GLY A 140 -10.50 7.15 1.25
CA GLY A 140 -10.94 7.37 -0.12
C GLY A 140 -10.83 6.13 -1.00
N MET A 141 -10.77 6.36 -2.31
CA MET A 141 -10.67 5.32 -3.33
C MET A 141 -9.27 5.32 -3.94
N GLY A 142 -8.54 4.22 -3.80
CA GLY A 142 -7.17 4.08 -4.30
C GLY A 142 -7.04 3.00 -5.37
N ARG A 143 -5.91 3.02 -6.08
CA ARG A 143 -5.45 1.87 -6.87
C ARG A 143 -4.08 1.42 -6.34
N PRO A 144 -4.03 0.75 -5.16
CA PRO A 144 -2.79 0.19 -4.64
C PRO A 144 -2.06 -0.65 -5.69
N TYR A 145 -0.77 -0.82 -5.49
CA TYR A 145 -0.01 -1.83 -6.19
C TYR A 145 -0.05 -3.15 -5.43
N VAL A 146 0.13 -4.25 -6.14
CA VAL A 146 0.23 -5.60 -5.61
C VAL A 146 1.56 -6.19 -6.05
N GLY A 147 2.30 -6.74 -5.11
CA GLY A 147 3.54 -7.45 -5.39
C GLY A 147 4.21 -7.91 -4.11
N ASP A 148 5.29 -8.68 -4.26
CA ASP A 148 6.05 -9.12 -3.11
C ASP A 148 7.00 -7.99 -2.64
N ILE A 149 7.00 -7.69 -1.35
CA ILE A 149 7.94 -6.75 -0.75
C ILE A 149 8.71 -7.54 0.32
N PRO A 150 9.89 -8.08 -0.02
CA PRO A 150 10.66 -8.93 0.88
C PRO A 150 10.96 -8.26 2.23
N SER A 151 11.17 -6.95 2.23
CA SER A 151 11.43 -6.20 3.46
C SER A 151 10.24 -6.18 4.43
N LEU A 152 8.99 -6.30 3.97
CA LEU A 152 7.82 -6.37 4.85
C LEU A 152 7.79 -7.66 5.67
N ALA A 153 8.17 -8.78 5.04
CA ALA A 153 8.25 -10.08 5.71
C ALA A 153 9.32 -10.11 6.83
N LEU A 154 10.29 -9.19 6.79
CA LEU A 154 11.36 -9.09 7.79
C LEU A 154 10.96 -8.26 9.03
N LEU A 155 9.88 -7.49 8.96
CA LEU A 155 9.56 -6.47 9.97
C LEU A 155 8.81 -6.96 11.21
N ASP A 156 8.41 -8.24 11.28
CA ASP A 156 7.71 -8.76 12.48
C ASP A 156 7.94 -10.27 12.75
N GLY A 157 9.09 -10.82 12.36
CA GLY A 157 9.43 -12.22 12.66
C GLY A 157 8.66 -13.25 11.82
N LEU A 158 9.07 -14.52 11.92
CA LEU A 158 8.63 -15.62 11.04
C LEU A 158 7.14 -15.99 11.22
N GLY A 159 6.32 -15.89 10.17
CA GLY A 159 5.02 -16.57 10.07
C GLY A 159 3.98 -15.90 9.17
N ALA A 160 3.00 -16.67 8.67
CA ALA A 160 1.92 -16.18 7.79
C ALA A 160 0.92 -15.19 8.46
N GLY A 161 1.11 -14.87 9.74
CA GLY A 161 0.40 -13.83 10.49
C GLY A 161 1.33 -12.82 11.15
N ALA A 162 2.61 -12.82 10.77
CA ALA A 162 3.65 -12.01 11.36
C ALA A 162 4.14 -11.01 10.31
N GLY A 163 3.68 -9.76 10.46
CA GLY A 163 4.16 -8.64 9.67
C GLY A 163 3.07 -7.82 8.98
N PRO A 164 3.35 -6.54 8.73
CA PRO A 164 2.51 -5.72 7.89
C PRO A 164 2.42 -6.36 6.49
N ALA A 165 1.20 -6.62 6.03
CA ALA A 165 0.93 -7.16 4.71
C ALA A 165 0.79 -6.06 3.65
N ALA A 166 0.97 -4.81 4.04
CA ALA A 166 0.82 -3.65 3.19
C ALA A 166 1.67 -2.45 3.67
N ILE A 167 1.88 -1.52 2.74
CA ILE A 167 2.44 -0.18 2.98
C ILE A 167 1.37 0.83 2.56
N LEU A 168 1.03 1.77 3.44
CA LEU A 168 0.18 2.91 3.10
C LEU A 168 1.03 4.10 2.70
N GLY A 169 1.00 4.41 1.41
CA GLY A 169 1.78 5.49 0.80
C GLY A 169 0.98 6.79 0.62
N THR A 170 1.69 7.81 0.15
CA THR A 170 1.15 9.18 0.02
C THR A 170 0.10 9.33 -1.08
N ASP A 171 0.02 8.42 -2.05
CA ASP A 171 -1.04 8.38 -3.07
C ASP A 171 -2.45 8.24 -2.47
N VAL A 172 -2.56 7.53 -1.34
CA VAL A 172 -3.81 7.37 -0.58
C VAL A 172 -3.85 8.34 0.60
N LEU A 173 -2.77 8.49 1.37
CA LEU A 173 -2.76 9.38 2.56
C LEU A 173 -3.19 10.81 2.22
N ARG A 174 -2.78 11.33 1.06
CA ARG A 174 -3.13 12.68 0.62
C ARG A 174 -4.60 12.86 0.25
N GLN A 175 -5.41 11.80 0.21
CA GLN A 175 -6.84 11.91 -0.06
C GLN A 175 -7.61 12.37 1.18
N ARG A 176 -7.01 12.21 2.37
CA ARG A 176 -7.56 12.67 3.63
C ARG A 176 -7.03 14.07 3.93
N THR A 177 -7.93 14.97 4.33
CA THR A 177 -7.56 16.36 4.63
C THR A 177 -6.65 16.47 5.85
N LYS A 178 -6.86 15.61 6.86
CA LYS A 178 -6.13 15.61 8.12
C LYS A 178 -5.85 14.18 8.56
N LEU A 179 -4.58 13.92 8.85
CA LEU A 179 -4.10 12.72 9.52
C LEU A 179 -2.97 13.16 10.45
N LEU A 180 -3.00 12.69 11.69
CA LEU A 180 -2.01 13.05 12.71
C LEU A 180 -1.40 11.80 13.32
N LEU A 181 -0.07 11.74 13.39
CA LEU A 181 0.67 10.80 14.21
C LEU A 181 1.20 11.56 15.44
N ARG A 182 0.70 11.24 16.62
CA ARG A 182 1.04 11.92 17.89
C ARG A 182 1.13 10.92 19.04
N ASP A 183 2.18 11.00 19.85
CA ASP A 183 2.37 10.17 21.05
C ASP A 183 2.21 8.66 20.78
N GLY A 184 2.68 8.21 19.61
CA GLY A 184 2.54 6.81 19.18
C GLY A 184 1.11 6.40 18.84
N LYS A 185 0.22 7.36 18.58
CA LYS A 185 -1.19 7.18 18.21
C LYS A 185 -1.48 7.81 16.85
N VAL A 186 -2.37 7.20 16.10
CA VAL A 186 -2.82 7.69 14.79
C VAL A 186 -4.22 8.28 14.93
N TYR A 187 -4.44 9.46 14.37
CA TYR A 187 -5.73 10.15 14.33
C TYR A 187 -6.12 10.50 12.89
N VAL A 188 -7.37 10.27 12.50
CA VAL A 188 -7.91 10.40 11.12
C VAL A 188 -9.31 11.02 11.06
#